data_AF-A0A2H0VS38-F1
#
_entry.id   AF-A0A2H0VS38-F1
#
_cell.length_a   1.000
_cell.length_b   1.000
_cell.length_c   1.000
_cell.angle_alpha   90.00
_cell.angle_beta   90.00
_cell.angle_gamma   90.00
#
_symmetry.space_group_name_H-M   'P 1'
#
loop_
_entity.id
_entity.type
_entity.pdbx_description
1 polymer ?
#
loop_
_entity_poly.entity_id
_entity_poly.type
_entity_poly.pdbx_seq_one_letter_code
_entity_poly.pdbx_strand_id
1 'polypeptide(L)'
;MSLVYIIHTLFAAYTVLLFVRIVSSWFPAWQAHNLVRFVSFYTDPYLNLFRRLLPPLGGVLDISPILAFFVLRLMEMILLSIFS
;
A
#
# COMPACT_ATOMS: atom_id res chain seq x y z
N MET A 1 12.24 -4.72 22.17
CA MET A 1 13.06 -5.21 21.03
C MET A 1 12.27 -6.13 20.08
N SER A 2 11.62 -7.20 20.55
CA SER A 2 10.82 -8.08 19.68
C SER A 2 9.57 -7.40 19.07
N LEU A 3 8.84 -6.60 19.84
CA LEU A 3 7.65 -5.89 19.37
C LEU A 3 7.96 -4.91 18.22
N VAL A 4 9.01 -4.10 18.38
CA VAL A 4 9.52 -3.16 17.36
C VAL A 4 9.83 -3.89 16.05
N TYR A 5 10.49 -5.05 16.12
CA TYR A 5 10.80 -5.86 14.95
C TYR A 5 9.54 -6.39 14.24
N ILE A 6 8.54 -6.84 15.00
CA ILE A 6 7.26 -7.31 14.44
C ILE A 6 6.55 -6.16 13.73
N ILE A 7 6.46 -4.98 14.35
CA ILE A 7 5.85 -3.79 13.74
C ILE A 7 6.55 -3.46 12.42
N HIS A 8 7.88 -3.33 12.44
CA HIS A 8 8.65 -3.02 11.24
C HIS A 8 8.43 -4.05 10.12
N THR A 9 8.43 -5.34 10.47
CA THR A 9 8.22 -6.43 9.50
C THR A 9 6.83 -6.36 8.86
N LEU A 10 5.79 -6.06 9.65
CA LEU A 10 4.42 -5.93 9.15
C LEU A 10 4.27 -4.74 8.19
N PHE A 11 4.84 -3.58 8.55
CA PHE A 11 4.83 -2.40 7.69
C PHE A 11 5.62 -2.61 6.40
N ALA A 12 6.78 -3.27 6.48
CA ALA A 12 7.57 -3.65 5.32
C ALA A 12 6.81 -4.61 4.40
N ALA A 13 6.19 -5.66 4.95
CA ALA A 13 5.39 -6.62 4.19
C ALA A 13 4.21 -5.92 3.48
N TYR A 14 3.50 -5.03 4.17
CA TYR A 14 2.39 -4.28 3.57
C TYR A 14 2.87 -3.30 2.49
N THR A 15 4.03 -2.67 2.68
CA THR A 15 4.67 -1.82 1.66
C THR A 15 4.97 -2.61 0.39
N VAL A 16 5.47 -3.85 0.51
CA VAL A 16 5.69 -4.75 -0.64
C VAL A 16 4.36 -5.09 -1.34
N LEU A 17 3.29 -5.38 -0.58
CA LEU A 17 1.97 -5.63 -1.17
C LEU A 17 1.47 -4.42 -1.97
N LEU A 18 1.57 -3.21 -1.43
CA LEU A 18 1.20 -1.99 -2.15
C LEU A 18 2.05 -1.80 -3.41
N PHE A 19 3.35 -2.05 -3.33
CA PHE A 19 4.22 -1.96 -4.49
C PHE A 19 3.80 -2.94 -5.60
N VAL A 20 3.59 -4.21 -5.25
CA VAL A 20 3.07 -5.23 -6.19
C VAL A 20 1.72 -4.81 -6.75
N ARG A 21 0.84 -4.21 -5.94
CA ARG A 21 -0.47 -3.75 -6.40
C ARG A 21 -0.37 -2.67 -7.48
N ILE A 22 0.53 -1.70 -7.29
CA ILE A 22 0.72 -0.57 -8.20
C ILE A 22 1.38 -1.06 -9.49
N VAL A 23 2.44 -1.87 -9.39
CA VAL A 23 3.09 -2.43 -10.58
C VAL A 23 2.10 -3.29 -11.37
N SER A 24 1.32 -4.15 -10.69
CA SER A 24 0.32 -4.98 -11.37
C SER A 24 -0.84 -4.18 -11.98
N SER A 25 -1.16 -2.98 -11.47
CA SER A 25 -2.22 -2.14 -12.04
C SER A 25 -1.89 -1.65 -13.46
N TRP A 26 -0.61 -1.57 -13.80
CA TRP A 26 -0.15 -1.20 -15.15
C TRP A 26 -0.30 -2.33 -16.18
N PHE A 27 -0.54 -3.56 -15.72
CA PHE A 27 -0.70 -4.74 -16.58
C PHE A 27 -2.11 -5.33 -16.42
N PRO A 28 -3.10 -4.92 -17.24
CA PRO A 28 -4.47 -5.42 -17.14
C PRO A 28 -4.59 -6.94 -17.22
N ALA A 29 -3.74 -7.60 -18.01
CA ALA A 29 -3.70 -9.06 -18.13
C ALA A 29 -3.38 -9.77 -16.79
N TRP A 30 -2.66 -9.10 -15.88
CA TRP A 30 -2.26 -9.70 -14.60
C TRP A 30 -3.39 -9.71 -13.57
N GLN A 31 -4.43 -8.90 -13.76
CA GLN A 31 -5.54 -8.74 -12.82
C GLN A 31 -6.33 -10.03 -12.60
N ALA A 32 -6.30 -10.96 -13.55
CA ALA A 32 -6.97 -12.26 -13.43
C ALA A 32 -6.23 -13.26 -12.51
N HIS A 33 -4.92 -13.08 -12.31
CA HIS A 33 -4.10 -14.02 -11.53
C HIS A 33 -4.48 -14.01 -10.04
N ASN A 34 -4.53 -15.20 -9.43
CA ASN A 34 -4.92 -15.37 -8.04
C ASN A 34 -4.06 -14.56 -7.06
N LEU A 35 -2.76 -14.44 -7.32
CA LEU A 35 -1.85 -13.64 -6.50
C LEU A 35 -2.19 -12.15 -6.55
N VAL A 36 -2.43 -11.59 -7.75
CA VAL A 36 -2.79 -10.18 -7.90
C VAL A 36 -4.14 -9.90 -7.26
N ARG A 37 -5.10 -10.83 -7.40
CA ARG A 37 -6.43 -10.73 -6.78
C ARG A 37 -6.36 -10.74 -5.25
N PHE A 38 -5.48 -11.58 -4.69
CA PHE A 38 -5.18 -11.58 -3.26
C PHE A 38 -4.59 -10.23 -2.84
N VAL A 39 -3.55 -9.76 -3.52
CA VAL A 39 -2.91 -8.48 -3.22
C VAL A 39 -3.94 -7.34 -3.26
N SER A 40 -4.71 -7.22 -4.36
CA SER A 40 -5.73 -6.19 -4.53
C SER A 40 -6.80 -6.24 -3.44
N PHE A 41 -7.20 -7.43 -2.98
CA PHE A 41 -8.20 -7.55 -1.93
C PHE A 41 -7.76 -6.86 -0.62
N TYR A 42 -6.48 -6.98 -0.25
CA TYR A 42 -5.94 -6.37 0.98
C TYR A 42 -5.45 -4.93 0.79
N THR A 43 -5.05 -4.54 -0.42
CA THR A 43 -4.50 -3.20 -0.67
C THR A 43 -5.54 -2.20 -1.17
N ASP A 44 -6.58 -2.64 -1.87
CA ASP A 44 -7.54 -1.73 -2.51
C ASP A 44 -8.38 -0.93 -1.53
N PRO A 45 -8.87 -1.49 -0.41
CA PRO A 45 -9.57 -0.68 0.60
C PRO A 45 -8.72 0.50 1.07
N TYR A 46 -7.42 0.29 1.29
CA TYR A 46 -6.47 1.33 1.68
C TYR A 46 -6.26 2.35 0.57
N LEU A 47 -5.93 1.91 -0.65
CA LEU A 47 -5.72 2.80 -1.80
C LEU A 47 -6.98 3.60 -2.15
N ASN A 48 -8.16 3.00 -2.01
CA ASN A 48 -9.45 3.65 -2.30
C ASN A 48 -9.75 4.82 -1.35
N LEU A 49 -9.24 4.80 -0.11
CA LEU A 49 -9.32 5.96 0.78
C LEU A 49 -8.59 7.17 0.19
N PHE A 50 -7.40 6.95 -0.39
CA PHE A 50 -6.61 8.01 -1.00
C PHE A 50 -7.12 8.42 -2.38
N ARG A 51 -7.68 7.49 -3.17
CA ARG A 51 -8.31 7.81 -4.46
C ARG A 51 -9.50 8.75 -4.33
N ARG A 52 -10.19 8.77 -3.19
CA ARG A 52 -11.24 9.75 -2.89
C ARG A 52 -10.70 11.16 -2.67
N LEU A 53 -9.47 11.28 -2.16
CA LEU A 53 -8.81 12.55 -1.89
C LEU A 53 -8.06 13.08 -3.12
N LEU A 54 -7.38 12.19 -3.83
CA LEU A 54 -6.59 12.46 -5.03
C LEU A 54 -7.07 11.53 -6.15
N PRO A 55 -8.14 11.90 -6.88
CA PRO A 55 -8.64 11.10 -7.98
C PRO A 55 -7.56 10.91 -9.07
N PRO A 56 -7.59 9.79 -9.81
CA PRO A 56 -6.63 9.52 -10.88
C PRO A 56 -6.66 10.62 -11.94
N LEU A 57 -5.49 11.16 -12.31
CA LEU A 57 -5.41 12.10 -13.42
C LEU A 57 -5.51 11.31 -14.72
N GLY A 58 -6.59 11.53 -15.49
CA GLY A 58 -6.80 10.87 -16.79
C GLY A 58 -7.09 9.37 -16.72
N GLY A 59 -7.54 8.85 -15.56
CA GLY A 59 -7.99 7.45 -15.40
C GLY A 59 -6.88 6.38 -15.39
N VAL A 60 -5.63 6.74 -15.69
CA VAL A 60 -4.48 5.82 -15.77
C VAL A 60 -3.37 6.21 -14.80
N LEU A 61 -3.18 7.50 -14.52
CA LEU A 61 -2.13 7.99 -13.63
C LEU A 61 -2.66 8.17 -12.20
N ASP A 62 -2.61 7.09 -11.43
CA ASP A 62 -2.92 7.09 -10.00
C ASP A 62 -1.78 7.77 -9.23
N ILE A 63 -1.98 9.00 -8.75
CA ILE A 63 -1.05 9.70 -7.82
C ILE A 63 -1.28 9.25 -6.37
N SER A 64 -2.46 8.68 -6.08
CA SER A 64 -2.83 8.14 -4.77
C SER A 64 -1.77 7.23 -4.10
N PRO A 65 -0.97 6.43 -4.82
CA PRO A 65 0.05 5.59 -4.19
C PRO A 65 1.15 6.36 -3.49
N ILE A 66 1.54 7.55 -4.00
CA ILE A 66 2.58 8.37 -3.39
C ILE A 66 2.12 8.81 -1.99
N LEU A 67 0.88 9.30 -1.90
CA LEU A 67 0.28 9.69 -0.63
C LEU A 67 0.10 8.47 0.30
N ALA A 68 -0.32 7.34 -0.26
CA ALA A 68 -0.49 6.09 0.48
C ALA A 68 0.83 5.62 1.12
N PHE A 69 1.94 5.59 0.38
CA PHE A 69 3.25 5.24 0.94
C PHE A 69 3.72 6.24 1.99
N PHE A 70 3.52 7.54 1.74
CA PHE A 70 3.88 8.58 2.69
C PHE A 70 3.14 8.41 4.03
N VAL A 71 1.83 8.22 3.98
CA VAL A 71 1.02 8.01 5.19
C VAL A 71 1.39 6.70 5.89
N LEU A 72 1.62 5.62 5.14
CA LEU A 72 2.05 4.35 5.71
C LEU A 72 3.37 4.51 6.48
N ARG A 73 4.34 5.24 5.92
CA ARG A 73 5.63 5.50 6.55
C ARG A 73 5.50 6.36 7.80
N LEU A 74 4.67 7.40 7.76
CA LEU A 74 4.41 8.23 8.94
C LEU A 74 3.76 7.41 10.06
N MET A 75 2.79 6.56 9.73
CA MET A 75 2.15 5.66 10.71
C MET A 75 3.17 4.71 11.35
N GLU A 76 4.07 4.13 10.56
CA GLU A 76 5.16 3.29 11.07
C GLU A 76 6.03 4.07 12.05
N MET A 77 6.49 5.27 11.66
CA MET A 77 7.37 6.09 12.50
C MET A 77 6.73 6.47 13.84
N ILE A 78 5.46 6.87 13.82
CA ILE A 78 4.70 7.24 15.03
C ILE A 78 4.53 6.01 15.94
N LEU A 79 4.18 4.85 15.38
CA LEU A 79 4.06 3.63 16.17
C LEU A 79 5.40 3.25 16.79
N LEU A 80 6.47 3.25 16.00
CA LEU A 80 7.80 2.91 16.50
C LEU A 80 8.27 3.86 17.60
N SER A 81 7.97 5.17 17.52
CA SER A 81 8.34 6.13 18.57
C SER A 81 7.59 5.94 19.90
N ILE A 82 6.45 5.26 19.89
CA ILE A 82 5.67 4.94 21.10
C ILE A 82 6.24 3.69 21.79
N PHE A 83 6.78 2.75 21.01
CA PHE A 83 7.28 1.46 21.50
C PHE A 83 8.82 1.37 21.59
N SER A 84 9.53 2.45 21.21
CA SER A 84 10.98 2.65 21.39
C SER A 84 11.30 3.12 22.79
#